data_AF-A0A662C9P9-F1
#
_entry.id   AF-A0A662C9P9-F1
#
_cell.length_a   1.000
_cell.length_b   1.000
_cell.length_c   1.000
_cell.angle_alpha   90.00
_cell.angle_beta   90.00
_cell.angle_gamma   90.00
#
_symmetry.space_group_name_H-M   'P 1'
#
loop_
_entity.id
_entity.type
_entity.pdbx_description
1 polymer ?
#
loop_
_entity_poly.entity_id
_entity_poly.type
_entity_poly.pdbx_seq_one_letter_code
_entity_poly.pdbx_strand_id
1 'polypeptide(L)'
;MPEERKRWRKKIIYYFFILVLLNLVLPASLLPDNLHTLWQKRKSFILNGRLKEAEVVLKEIQEEKLNEGIENLWDYAILLLREAQRAKVFNREWALRLISAAVSLAPDLPYLYFYRGELLWFKTPWNFSVLIKNYIDGLKARCRNVALAVGEVGKWSLIASSGIQFGIFLFCLLLIFKRVPLFLHPLKEELKGKDKDLIRGLSRIGILSLPFILHLNLLWGAFAISLILWPFLRRRERGALFLSLLLLVTLVSL
;
A
#
# COMPACT_ATOMS: atom_id res chain seq x y z
N MET A 1 -48.86 -2.01 11.72
CA MET A 1 -47.77 -2.34 12.68
C MET A 1 -46.39 -2.73 12.07
N PRO A 2 -45.96 -2.36 10.85
CA PRO A 2 -44.57 -2.61 10.39
C PRO A 2 -43.57 -1.44 10.58
N GLU A 3 -44.06 -0.21 10.72
CA GLU A 3 -43.22 1.00 10.76
C GLU A 3 -42.44 1.19 12.06
N GLU A 4 -43.05 0.90 13.23
CA GLU A 4 -42.37 1.05 14.52
C GLU A 4 -41.21 0.07 14.70
N ARG A 5 -41.37 -1.17 14.20
CA ARG A 5 -40.33 -2.20 14.27
C ARG A 5 -39.08 -1.83 13.44
N LYS A 6 -39.28 -1.12 12.33
CA LYS A 6 -38.20 -0.55 11.50
C LYS A 6 -37.44 0.56 12.23
N ARG A 7 -38.16 1.40 12.97
CA ARG A 7 -37.59 2.52 13.74
C ARG A 7 -36.74 2.02 14.93
N TRP A 8 -37.17 0.95 15.60
CA TRP A 8 -36.41 0.31 16.67
C TRP A 8 -35.14 -0.39 16.17
N ARG A 9 -35.20 -1.11 15.04
CA ARG A 9 -34.00 -1.72 14.43
C ARG A 9 -32.95 -0.68 14.04
N LYS A 10 -33.35 0.46 13.46
CA LYS A 10 -32.40 1.55 13.15
C LYS A 10 -31.74 2.12 14.40
N LYS A 11 -32.47 2.32 15.49
CA LYS A 11 -31.89 2.80 16.75
C LYS A 11 -30.89 1.79 17.34
N ILE A 12 -31.22 0.49 17.35
CA ILE A 12 -30.33 -0.56 17.87
C ILE A 12 -29.04 -0.64 17.04
N ILE A 13 -29.14 -0.58 15.71
CA ILE A 13 -27.96 -0.56 14.83
C ILE A 13 -27.12 0.70 15.10
N TYR A 14 -27.76 1.86 15.32
CA TYR A 14 -27.05 3.10 15.61
C TYR A 14 -26.33 3.07 16.97
N TYR A 15 -26.97 2.55 18.02
CA TYR A 15 -26.35 2.39 19.34
C TYR A 15 -25.25 1.32 19.33
N PHE A 16 -25.43 0.22 18.60
CA PHE A 16 -24.37 -0.78 18.40
C PHE A 16 -23.18 -0.19 17.65
N PHE A 17 -23.43 0.60 16.60
CA PHE A 17 -22.38 1.27 15.83
C PHE A 17 -21.64 2.33 16.67
N ILE A 18 -22.36 3.07 17.51
CA ILE A 18 -21.75 4.00 18.49
C ILE A 18 -20.93 3.22 19.53
N LEU A 19 -21.41 2.08 20.04
CA LEU A 19 -20.68 1.27 21.02
C LEU A 19 -19.41 0.63 20.41
N VAL A 20 -19.46 0.23 19.14
CA VAL A 20 -18.31 -0.26 18.37
C VAL A 20 -17.33 0.86 18.07
N LEU A 21 -17.81 2.05 17.70
CA LEU A 21 -16.97 3.25 17.53
C LEU A 21 -16.34 3.73 18.84
N LEU A 22 -17.06 3.65 19.96
CA LEU A 22 -16.55 4.03 21.27
C LEU A 22 -15.47 3.06 21.76
N ASN A 23 -15.59 1.77 21.44
CA ASN A 23 -14.53 0.77 21.66
C ASN A 23 -13.36 0.88 20.66
N LEU A 24 -13.54 1.56 19.52
CA LEU A 24 -12.49 1.80 18.52
C LEU A 24 -11.66 3.07 18.80
N VAL A 25 -12.09 3.94 19.70
CA VAL A 25 -11.48 5.28 19.92
C VAL A 25 -10.46 5.32 21.06
N LEU A 26 -10.29 4.28 21.87
CA LEU A 26 -9.19 4.22 22.83
C LEU A 26 -8.66 2.79 22.90
N PRO A 27 -7.47 2.47 22.38
CA PRO A 27 -6.73 1.36 22.96
C PRO A 27 -6.55 1.74 24.44
N ALA A 28 -7.19 0.99 25.34
CA ALA A 28 -6.74 0.90 26.72
C ALA A 28 -5.22 0.81 26.68
N SER A 29 -4.52 1.63 27.47
CA SER A 29 -3.06 1.73 27.46
C SER A 29 -2.45 0.33 27.38
N LEU A 30 -2.01 -0.06 26.19
CA LEU A 30 -1.42 -1.37 25.87
C LEU A 30 -0.03 -1.55 26.52
N LEU A 31 0.30 -0.66 27.46
CA LEU A 31 1.60 -0.47 28.05
C LEU A 31 1.45 -0.55 29.57
N PRO A 32 2.30 -1.32 30.25
CA PRO A 32 2.39 -1.29 31.71
C PRO A 32 2.51 0.16 32.21
N ASP A 33 1.75 0.50 33.26
CA ASP A 33 1.73 1.85 33.82
C ASP A 33 3.14 2.34 34.22
N ASN A 34 4.02 1.42 34.63
CA ASN A 34 5.43 1.69 34.91
C ASN A 34 6.21 2.23 33.71
N LEU A 35 6.06 1.64 32.52
CA LEU A 35 6.77 2.11 31.33
C LEU A 35 6.30 3.50 30.90
N HIS A 36 5.01 3.79 31.07
CA HIS A 36 4.48 5.11 30.79
C HIS A 36 5.02 6.17 31.75
N THR A 37 5.06 5.87 33.05
CA THR A 37 5.59 6.80 34.06
C THR A 37 7.08 7.07 33.85
N LEU A 38 7.88 6.05 33.55
CA LEU A 38 9.29 6.21 33.18
C LEU A 38 9.46 7.07 31.92
N TRP A 39 8.61 6.88 30.91
CA TRP A 39 8.65 7.70 29.70
C TRP A 39 8.31 9.17 29.97
N GLN A 40 7.33 9.45 30.83
CA GLN A 40 7.01 10.83 31.24
C GLN A 40 8.15 11.44 32.08
N LYS A 41 8.76 10.67 32.98
CA LYS A 41 9.95 11.06 33.74
C LYS A 41 11.09 11.47 32.79
N ARG A 42 11.38 10.65 31.76
CA ARG A 42 12.36 10.97 30.72
C ARG A 42 12.03 12.30 30.02
N LYS A 43 10.77 12.50 29.61
CA LYS A 43 10.35 13.75 28.95
C LYS A 43 10.58 14.97 29.85
N SER A 44 10.26 14.87 31.14
CA SER A 44 10.49 15.97 32.08
C SER A 44 11.98 16.35 32.19
N PHE A 45 12.89 15.37 32.21
CA PHE A 45 14.33 15.63 32.20
C PHE A 45 14.81 16.29 30.91
N ILE A 46 14.25 15.90 29.75
CA ILE A 46 14.56 16.56 28.46
C ILE A 46 14.12 18.02 28.48
N LEU A 47 12.90 18.31 28.95
CA LEU A 47 12.38 19.68 29.05
C LEU A 47 13.22 20.56 29.99
N ASN A 48 13.76 19.96 31.05
CA ASN A 48 14.63 20.64 32.02
C ASN A 48 16.11 20.68 31.58
N GLY A 49 16.45 20.25 30.36
CA GLY A 49 17.82 20.24 29.83
C GLY A 49 18.75 19.18 30.45
N ARG A 50 18.23 18.29 31.30
CA ARG A 50 18.97 17.24 32.01
C ARG A 50 19.12 15.98 31.13
N LEU A 51 19.83 16.11 30.00
CA LEU A 51 19.93 15.05 28.99
C LEU A 51 20.59 13.76 29.50
N LYS A 52 21.59 13.85 30.38
CA LYS A 52 22.26 12.68 30.95
C LYS A 52 21.30 11.82 31.78
N GLU A 53 20.39 12.46 32.51
CA GLU A 53 19.40 11.74 33.31
C GLU A 53 18.29 11.18 32.45
N ALA A 54 17.91 11.88 31.39
CA ALA A 54 17.02 11.33 30.37
C ALA A 54 17.61 10.06 29.70
N GLU A 55 18.93 9.99 29.49
CA GLU A 55 19.61 8.76 29.04
C GLU A 55 19.55 7.65 30.09
N VAL A 56 19.72 7.96 31.37
CA VAL A 56 19.61 6.97 32.47
C VAL A 56 18.21 6.38 32.52
N VAL A 57 17.17 7.22 32.49
CA VAL A 57 15.78 6.74 32.46
C VAL A 57 15.50 5.92 31.21
N LEU A 58 16.15 6.22 30.08
CA LEU A 58 16.00 5.38 28.88
C LEU A 58 16.59 3.98 29.06
N LYS A 59 17.64 3.81 29.87
CA LYS A 59 18.15 2.49 30.26
C LYS A 59 17.20 1.80 31.24
N GLU A 60 16.64 2.53 32.21
CA GLU A 60 15.59 2.00 33.11
C GLU A 60 14.41 1.42 32.30
N ILE A 61 13.97 2.11 31.23
CA ILE A 61 12.92 1.62 30.33
C ILE A 61 13.34 0.33 29.60
N GLN A 62 14.60 0.19 29.22
CA GLN A 62 15.11 -1.02 28.57
C GLN A 62 15.18 -2.20 29.55
N GLU A 63 15.58 -1.95 30.79
CA GLU A 63 15.59 -2.96 31.86
C GLU A 63 14.16 -3.40 32.20
N GLU A 64 13.24 -2.45 32.35
CA GLU A 64 11.84 -2.77 32.64
C GLU A 64 11.17 -3.56 31.51
N LYS A 65 11.49 -3.24 30.24
CA LYS A 65 11.09 -4.06 29.10
C LYS A 65 11.51 -5.53 29.28
N LEU A 66 12.75 -5.76 29.71
CA LEU A 66 13.28 -7.11 29.91
C LEU A 66 12.61 -7.80 31.11
N ASN A 67 12.36 -7.07 32.20
CA ASN A 67 11.68 -7.58 33.39
C ASN A 67 10.25 -8.04 33.09
N GLU A 68 9.53 -7.25 32.29
CA GLU A 68 8.15 -7.54 31.86
C GLU A 68 8.08 -8.58 30.72
N GLY A 69 9.23 -9.05 30.22
CA GLY A 69 9.29 -10.01 29.11
C GLY A 69 8.73 -9.48 27.80
N ILE A 70 8.67 -8.16 27.61
CA ILE A 70 8.10 -7.54 26.41
C ILE A 70 9.13 -7.62 25.29
N GLU A 71 8.81 -8.31 24.20
CA GLU A 71 9.74 -8.46 23.08
C GLU A 71 9.95 -7.14 22.31
N ASN A 72 8.88 -6.38 22.09
CA ASN A 72 8.89 -5.17 21.26
C ASN A 72 8.03 -4.04 21.83
N LEU A 73 8.64 -2.89 22.07
CA LEU A 73 7.98 -1.64 22.45
C LEU A 73 7.91 -0.70 21.26
N TRP A 74 7.02 -1.02 20.32
CA TRP A 74 6.88 -0.33 19.03
C TRP A 74 6.67 1.18 19.16
N ASP A 75 5.75 1.60 20.03
CA ASP A 75 5.40 3.01 20.19
C ASP A 75 6.58 3.86 20.65
N TYR A 76 7.29 3.40 21.69
CA TYR A 76 8.47 4.10 22.21
C TYR A 76 9.63 4.08 21.21
N ALA A 77 9.84 2.98 20.50
CA ALA A 77 10.87 2.90 19.46
C ALA A 77 10.60 3.87 18.29
N ILE A 78 9.34 4.01 17.85
CA ILE A 78 8.94 4.97 16.81
C ILE A 78 9.11 6.42 17.30
N LEU A 79 8.79 6.70 18.56
CA LEU A 79 9.02 8.02 19.14
C LEU A 79 10.52 8.36 19.19
N LEU A 80 11.37 7.43 19.63
CA LEU A 80 12.82 7.62 19.63
C LEU A 80 13.40 7.77 18.24
N LEU A 81 12.88 7.04 17.24
CA LEU A 81 13.25 7.22 15.85
C LEU A 81 12.96 8.65 15.38
N ARG A 82 11.77 9.19 15.69
CA ARG A 82 11.41 10.57 15.35
C ARG A 82 12.31 11.58 16.06
N GLU A 83 12.66 11.32 17.33
CA GLU A 83 13.64 12.14 18.05
C GLU A 83 15.03 12.06 17.41
N ALA A 84 15.48 10.87 17.00
CA ALA A 84 16.75 10.68 16.30
C ALA A 84 16.79 11.41 14.94
N GLN A 85 15.68 11.44 14.21
CA GLN A 85 15.53 12.21 12.97
C GLN A 85 15.67 13.71 13.19
N ARG A 86 15.08 14.25 14.25
CA ARG A 86 15.26 15.66 14.63
C ARG A 86 16.68 15.95 15.11
N ALA A 87 17.25 15.05 15.92
CA ALA A 87 18.59 15.17 16.45
C ALA A 87 19.66 15.12 15.36
N LYS A 88 19.44 14.42 14.24
CA LYS A 88 20.39 14.32 13.11
C LYS A 88 20.89 15.67 12.61
N VAL A 89 20.05 16.71 12.68
CA VAL A 89 20.38 18.07 12.20
C VAL A 89 21.39 18.76 13.13
N PHE A 90 21.23 18.60 14.45
CA PHE A 90 21.99 19.36 15.45
C PHE A 90 23.13 18.54 16.08
N ASN A 91 22.92 17.25 16.32
CA ASN A 91 23.88 16.35 16.92
C ASN A 91 23.68 14.91 16.41
N ARG A 92 24.51 14.53 15.44
CA ARG A 92 24.46 13.19 14.82
C ARG A 92 24.86 12.06 15.75
N GLU A 93 25.75 12.32 16.72
CA GLU A 93 26.12 11.29 17.70
C GLU A 93 24.97 10.99 18.64
N TRP A 94 24.24 12.03 19.04
CA TRP A 94 23.02 11.90 19.82
C TRP A 94 21.94 11.13 19.05
N ALA A 95 21.76 11.45 17.76
CA ALA A 95 20.87 10.69 16.87
C ALA A 95 21.25 9.21 16.79
N LEU A 96 22.55 8.89 16.73
CA LEU A 96 23.05 7.50 16.72
C LEU A 96 22.77 6.77 18.03
N ARG A 97 22.85 7.44 19.19
CA ARG A 97 22.48 6.84 20.49
C ARG A 97 20.98 6.56 20.56
N LEU A 98 20.16 7.53 20.15
CA LEU A 98 18.70 7.40 20.15
C LEU A 98 18.23 6.27 19.23
N ILE A 99 18.77 6.15 18.02
CA ILE A 99 18.39 5.05 17.12
C ILE A 99 18.87 3.69 17.65
N SER A 100 20.04 3.63 18.30
CA SER A 100 20.52 2.39 18.91
C SER A 100 19.63 1.95 20.07
N ALA A 101 19.14 2.90 20.86
CA ALA A 101 18.15 2.65 21.91
C ALA A 101 16.77 2.28 21.32
N ALA A 102 16.37 2.84 20.19
CA ALA A 102 15.15 2.43 19.50
C ALA A 102 15.24 0.96 19.04
N VAL A 103 16.39 0.56 18.47
CA VAL A 103 16.64 -0.82 18.02
C VAL A 103 16.55 -1.81 19.19
N SER A 104 17.06 -1.47 20.38
CA SER A 104 16.94 -2.35 21.55
C SER A 104 15.50 -2.43 22.08
N LEU A 105 14.71 -1.36 21.96
CA LEU A 105 13.30 -1.35 22.35
C LEU A 105 12.41 -2.15 21.40
N ALA A 106 12.63 -2.06 20.08
CA ALA A 106 11.88 -2.82 19.08
C ALA A 106 12.82 -3.46 18.03
N PRO A 107 13.47 -4.58 18.36
CA PRO A 107 14.39 -5.27 17.44
C PRO A 107 13.71 -5.82 16.18
N ASP A 108 12.39 -5.95 16.17
CA ASP A 108 11.67 -6.45 15.00
C ASP A 108 11.25 -5.34 14.03
N LEU A 109 11.56 -4.05 14.31
CA LEU A 109 11.25 -2.94 13.39
C LEU A 109 12.37 -2.78 12.34
N PRO A 110 12.13 -3.13 11.06
CA PRO A 110 13.17 -3.10 10.02
C PRO A 110 13.73 -1.69 9.79
N TYR A 111 12.85 -0.68 9.86
CA TYR A 111 13.16 0.70 9.55
C TYR A 111 14.25 1.29 10.48
N LEU A 112 14.35 0.81 11.72
CA LEU A 112 15.36 1.30 12.66
C LEU A 112 16.78 0.92 12.23
N TYR A 113 16.95 -0.30 11.70
CA TYR A 113 18.25 -0.76 11.20
C TYR A 113 18.67 0.00 9.95
N PHE A 114 17.74 0.23 9.01
CA PHE A 114 18.04 1.01 7.81
C PHE A 114 18.46 2.45 8.16
N TYR A 115 17.71 3.11 9.05
CA TYR A 115 18.05 4.46 9.49
C TYR A 115 19.35 4.52 10.30
N ARG A 116 19.63 3.52 11.14
CA ARG A 116 20.92 3.39 11.82
C ARG A 116 22.08 3.24 10.83
N GLY A 117 21.90 2.41 9.81
CA GLY A 117 22.86 2.25 8.72
C GLY A 117 23.15 3.56 7.99
N GLU A 118 22.11 4.34 7.69
CA GLU A 118 22.23 5.67 7.09
C GLU A 118 23.05 6.63 7.97
N LEU A 119 22.74 6.71 9.26
CA LEU A 119 23.49 7.56 10.20
C LEU A 119 24.95 7.13 10.34
N LEU A 120 25.23 5.81 10.35
CA LEU A 120 26.59 5.28 10.42
C LEU A 120 27.37 5.53 9.13
N TRP A 121 26.72 5.48 7.97
CA TRP A 121 27.34 5.83 6.68
C TRP A 121 27.91 7.25 6.69
N PHE A 122 27.20 8.20 7.29
CA PHE A 122 27.70 9.58 7.44
C PHE A 122 28.82 9.72 8.47
N LYS A 123 28.89 8.86 9.50
CA LYS A 123 29.95 8.90 10.51
C LYS A 123 31.23 8.22 10.04
N THR A 124 31.09 7.10 9.34
CA THR A 124 32.20 6.31 8.78
C THR A 124 31.91 6.04 7.30
N PRO A 125 32.10 7.04 6.43
CA PRO A 125 31.91 6.84 5.00
C PRO A 125 32.86 5.75 4.50
N TRP A 126 32.44 5.02 3.46
CA TRP A 126 33.19 3.91 2.84
C TRP A 126 33.28 2.62 3.66
N ASN A 127 32.73 2.57 4.88
CA ASN A 127 32.60 1.31 5.61
C ASN A 127 31.34 0.54 5.18
N PHE A 128 31.43 -0.08 4.01
CA PHE A 128 30.33 -0.87 3.44
C PHE A 128 29.95 -2.06 4.33
N SER A 129 30.90 -2.63 5.08
CA SER A 129 30.61 -3.74 6.00
C SER A 129 29.54 -3.36 7.03
N VAL A 130 29.65 -2.17 7.63
CA VAL A 130 28.68 -1.66 8.61
C VAL A 130 27.33 -1.37 7.95
N LEU A 131 27.33 -0.79 6.74
CA LEU A 131 26.10 -0.49 6.01
C LEU A 131 25.35 -1.79 5.62
N ILE A 132 26.07 -2.74 5.03
CA ILE A 132 25.54 -4.04 4.60
C ILE A 132 25.01 -4.82 5.81
N LYS A 133 25.75 -4.83 6.93
CA LYS A 133 25.30 -5.49 8.16
C LYS A 133 23.95 -4.93 8.64
N ASN A 134 23.81 -3.61 8.74
CA ASN A 134 22.55 -3.00 9.15
C ASN A 134 21.42 -3.28 8.15
N TYR A 135 21.72 -3.34 6.85
CA TYR A 135 20.72 -3.68 5.85
C TYR A 135 20.26 -5.14 5.96
N ILE A 136 21.20 -6.07 6.16
CA ILE A 136 20.90 -7.49 6.42
C ILE A 136 20.11 -7.65 7.72
N ASP A 137 20.48 -6.95 8.79
CA ASP A 137 19.78 -7.01 10.07
C ASP A 137 18.35 -6.44 9.94
N GLY A 138 18.15 -5.38 9.15
CA GLY A 138 16.83 -4.87 8.80
C GLY A 138 15.98 -5.88 8.01
N LEU A 139 16.58 -6.59 7.04
CA LEU A 139 15.90 -7.67 6.31
C LEU A 139 15.55 -8.85 7.23
N LYS A 140 16.45 -9.23 8.15
CA LYS A 140 16.17 -10.27 9.14
C LYS A 140 15.02 -9.88 10.07
N ALA A 141 15.01 -8.64 10.57
CA ALA A 141 13.91 -8.11 11.37
C ALA A 141 12.58 -8.14 10.59
N ARG A 142 12.63 -7.82 9.30
CA ARG A 142 11.46 -7.89 8.41
C ARG A 142 10.92 -9.30 8.27
N CYS A 143 11.79 -10.31 8.21
CA CYS A 143 11.38 -11.71 8.15
C CYS A 143 10.85 -12.25 9.49
N ARG A 144 11.32 -11.70 10.62
CA ARG A 144 10.81 -12.07 11.96
C ARG A 144 9.39 -11.57 12.18
N ASN A 145 9.07 -10.38 11.67
CA ASN A 145 7.73 -9.81 11.78
C ASN A 145 6.88 -10.09 10.53
N VAL A 146 6.35 -11.32 10.46
CA VAL A 146 5.53 -11.79 9.32
C VAL A 146 4.31 -10.89 9.10
N ALA A 147 3.70 -10.36 10.16
CA ALA A 147 2.52 -9.48 10.05
C ALA A 147 2.83 -8.19 9.29
N LEU A 148 3.97 -7.55 9.57
CA LEU A 148 4.42 -6.37 8.83
C LEU A 148 4.84 -6.73 7.39
N ALA A 149 5.47 -7.89 7.20
CA ALA A 149 5.87 -8.36 5.87
C ALA A 149 4.68 -8.62 4.94
N VAL A 150 3.61 -9.25 5.44
CA VAL A 150 2.39 -9.55 4.66
C VAL A 150 1.73 -8.27 4.15
N GLY A 151 1.63 -7.23 4.98
CA GLY A 151 1.06 -5.94 4.58
C GLY A 151 1.84 -5.26 3.46
N GLU A 152 3.17 -5.34 3.48
CA GLU A 152 4.01 -4.77 2.42
C GLU A 152 4.01 -5.61 1.14
N VAL A 153 4.04 -6.95 1.25
CA VAL A 153 3.94 -7.85 0.08
C VAL A 153 2.60 -7.63 -0.64
N GLY A 154 1.51 -7.45 0.10
CA GLY A 154 0.21 -7.11 -0.48
C GLY A 154 0.25 -5.83 -1.31
N LYS A 155 0.87 -4.75 -0.79
CA LYS A 155 1.02 -3.49 -1.53
C LYS A 155 1.83 -3.66 -2.82
N TRP A 156 2.95 -4.36 -2.77
CA TRP A 156 3.77 -4.61 -3.96
C TRP A 156 3.06 -5.50 -4.98
N SER A 157 2.31 -6.50 -4.53
CA SER A 157 1.47 -7.34 -5.39
C SER A 157 0.39 -6.52 -6.10
N LEU A 158 -0.29 -5.62 -5.39
CA LEU A 158 -1.29 -4.72 -5.99
C LEU A 158 -0.67 -3.77 -7.02
N ILE A 159 0.50 -3.20 -6.74
CA ILE A 159 1.23 -2.34 -7.69
C ILE A 159 1.60 -3.14 -8.94
N ALA A 160 2.13 -4.36 -8.78
CA ALA A 160 2.49 -5.22 -9.90
C ALA A 160 1.26 -5.61 -10.74
N SER A 161 0.16 -6.01 -10.11
CA SER A 161 -1.11 -6.33 -10.77
C SER A 161 -1.64 -5.14 -11.57
N SER A 162 -1.64 -3.95 -10.95
CA SER A 162 -2.06 -2.70 -11.61
C SER A 162 -1.18 -2.37 -12.81
N GLY A 163 0.13 -2.60 -12.72
CA GLY A 163 1.08 -2.41 -13.82
C GLY A 163 0.78 -3.33 -15.01
N ILE A 164 0.46 -4.61 -14.75
CA ILE A 164 0.08 -5.56 -15.81
C ILE A 164 -1.24 -5.13 -16.47
N GLN A 165 -2.26 -4.78 -15.68
CA GLN A 165 -3.55 -4.29 -16.18
C GLN A 165 -3.37 -3.05 -17.07
N PHE A 166 -2.53 -2.11 -16.65
CA PHE A 166 -2.21 -0.92 -17.44
C PHE A 166 -1.52 -1.27 -18.76
N GLY A 167 -0.57 -2.22 -18.74
CA GLY A 167 0.07 -2.72 -19.96
C GLY A 167 -0.93 -3.33 -20.95
N ILE A 168 -1.88 -4.14 -20.46
CA ILE A 168 -2.95 -4.73 -21.27
C ILE A 168 -3.86 -3.64 -21.84
N PHE A 169 -4.19 -2.62 -21.05
CA PHE A 169 -5.00 -1.49 -21.49
C PHE A 169 -4.32 -0.72 -22.64
N LEU A 170 -3.03 -0.39 -22.50
CA LEU A 170 -2.26 0.27 -23.56
C LEU A 170 -2.18 -0.59 -24.82
N PHE A 171 -1.96 -1.89 -24.68
CA PHE A 171 -1.97 -2.83 -25.81
C PHE A 171 -3.32 -2.81 -26.56
N CYS A 172 -4.44 -2.84 -25.82
CA CYS A 172 -5.78 -2.75 -26.42
C CYS A 172 -5.98 -1.41 -27.14
N LEU A 173 -5.59 -0.28 -26.52
CA LEU A 173 -5.64 1.03 -27.17
C LEU A 173 -4.85 1.08 -28.47
N LEU A 174 -3.62 0.54 -28.48
CA LEU A 174 -2.80 0.48 -29.69
C LEU A 174 -3.46 -0.36 -30.79
N LEU A 175 -4.09 -1.49 -30.44
CA LEU A 175 -4.84 -2.30 -31.40
C LEU A 175 -6.03 -1.54 -31.97
N ILE A 176 -6.79 -0.84 -31.11
CA ILE A 176 -7.92 0.00 -31.52
C ILE A 176 -7.43 1.06 -32.50
N PHE A 177 -6.45 1.90 -32.13
CA PHE A 177 -5.95 2.95 -33.01
C PHE A 177 -5.44 2.43 -34.35
N LYS A 178 -4.76 1.28 -34.35
CA LYS A 178 -4.21 0.67 -35.57
C LYS A 178 -5.28 0.02 -36.46
N ARG A 179 -6.37 -0.51 -35.89
CA ARG A 179 -7.36 -1.33 -36.61
C ARG A 179 -8.71 -0.66 -36.84
N VAL A 180 -9.04 0.39 -36.08
CA VAL A 180 -10.25 1.20 -36.29
C VAL A 180 -10.32 1.80 -37.70
N PRO A 181 -9.25 2.34 -38.31
CA PRO A 181 -9.33 2.86 -39.68
C PRO A 181 -9.77 1.81 -40.71
N LEU A 182 -9.34 0.55 -40.53
CA LEU A 182 -9.74 -0.58 -41.38
C LEU A 182 -11.22 -0.94 -41.19
N PHE A 183 -11.75 -0.72 -39.99
CA PHE A 183 -13.18 -0.92 -39.69
C PHE A 183 -14.05 0.23 -40.23
N LEU A 184 -13.55 1.47 -40.19
CA LEU A 184 -14.27 2.66 -40.64
C LEU A 184 -14.42 2.74 -42.17
N HIS A 185 -13.51 2.14 -42.94
CA HIS A 185 -13.58 2.15 -44.41
C HIS A 185 -14.87 1.51 -44.95
N PRO A 186 -15.19 0.23 -44.66
CA PRO A 186 -16.44 -0.39 -45.08
C PRO A 186 -17.66 0.25 -44.38
N LEU A 187 -17.50 0.79 -43.17
CA LEU A 187 -18.59 1.49 -42.47
C LEU A 187 -19.04 2.74 -43.24
N LYS A 188 -18.10 3.52 -43.78
CA LYS A 188 -18.40 4.72 -44.59
C LYS A 188 -19.10 4.37 -45.91
N GLU A 189 -18.77 3.22 -46.50
CA GLU A 189 -19.42 2.74 -47.72
C GLU A 189 -20.83 2.23 -47.43
N GLU A 190 -21.02 1.46 -46.35
CA GLU A 190 -22.33 0.95 -45.91
C GLU A 190 -23.29 2.07 -45.50
N LEU A 191 -22.79 3.15 -44.89
CA LEU A 191 -23.60 4.33 -44.54
C LEU A 191 -24.01 5.18 -45.75
N LYS A 192 -23.33 5.05 -46.90
CA LYS A 192 -23.68 5.71 -48.16
C LYS A 192 -24.56 4.85 -49.08
N GLY A 193 -24.68 3.55 -48.78
CA GLY A 193 -25.51 2.61 -49.53
C GLY A 193 -27.00 2.82 -49.30
N LYS A 194 -27.84 2.11 -50.07
CA LYS A 194 -29.30 2.12 -49.91
C LYS A 194 -29.74 1.38 -48.63
N ASP A 195 -31.02 1.46 -48.27
CA ASP A 195 -31.63 1.02 -47.01
C ASP A 195 -31.02 -0.22 -46.32
N LYS A 196 -30.76 -1.32 -47.05
CA LYS A 196 -30.19 -2.56 -46.47
C LYS A 196 -28.75 -2.39 -45.98
N ASP A 197 -27.96 -1.57 -46.65
CA ASP A 197 -26.58 -1.27 -46.27
C ASP A 197 -26.53 -0.26 -45.12
N LEU A 198 -27.52 0.65 -45.07
CA LEU A 198 -27.69 1.63 -44.01
C LEU A 198 -28.01 0.97 -42.66
N ILE A 199 -28.87 -0.06 -42.66
CA ILE A 199 -29.15 -0.90 -41.48
C ILE A 199 -27.89 -1.66 -41.02
N ARG A 200 -27.08 -2.17 -41.96
CA ARG A 200 -25.79 -2.81 -41.65
C ARG A 200 -24.79 -1.82 -41.05
N GLY A 201 -24.70 -0.60 -41.57
CA GLY A 201 -23.86 0.46 -41.00
C GLY A 201 -24.28 0.82 -39.57
N LEU A 202 -25.58 1.04 -39.32
CA LEU A 202 -26.11 1.35 -37.99
C LEU A 202 -25.87 0.22 -36.97
N SER A 203 -26.09 -1.04 -37.36
CA SER A 203 -25.82 -2.17 -36.48
C SER A 203 -24.35 -2.27 -36.08
N ARG A 204 -23.40 -1.97 -36.98
CA ARG A 204 -21.97 -1.93 -36.65
C ARG A 204 -21.60 -0.79 -35.72
N ILE A 205 -22.22 0.38 -35.86
CA ILE A 205 -22.05 1.50 -34.92
C ILE A 205 -22.58 1.10 -33.54
N GLY A 206 -23.76 0.48 -33.48
CA GLY A 206 -24.36 -0.01 -32.25
C GLY A 206 -23.48 -1.04 -31.52
N ILE A 207 -22.84 -1.95 -32.26
CA ILE A 207 -21.90 -2.92 -31.69
C ILE A 207 -20.66 -2.22 -31.12
N LEU A 208 -20.13 -1.20 -31.81
CA LEU A 208 -18.96 -0.45 -31.34
C LEU A 208 -19.26 0.39 -30.08
N SER A 209 -20.48 0.89 -29.94
CA SER A 209 -20.91 1.65 -28.76
C SER A 209 -21.36 0.78 -27.58
N LEU A 210 -21.60 -0.51 -27.81
CA LEU A 210 -22.06 -1.49 -26.83
C LEU A 210 -21.23 -1.51 -25.51
N PRO A 211 -19.89 -1.43 -25.53
CA PRO A 211 -19.10 -1.40 -24.30
C PRO A 211 -19.33 -0.15 -23.45
N PHE A 212 -19.66 0.98 -24.08
CA PHE A 212 -19.97 2.23 -23.39
C PHE A 212 -21.39 2.21 -22.81
N ILE A 213 -22.36 1.61 -23.52
CA ILE A 213 -23.74 1.44 -23.05
C ILE A 213 -23.79 0.52 -21.81
N LEU A 214 -22.98 -0.54 -21.81
CA LEU A 214 -22.88 -1.48 -20.69
C LEU A 214 -22.12 -0.93 -19.48
N HIS A 215 -21.66 0.33 -19.52
CA HIS A 215 -20.89 0.97 -18.44
C HIS A 215 -19.68 0.12 -18.00
N LEU A 216 -19.05 -0.58 -18.94
CA LEU A 216 -17.86 -1.39 -18.65
C LEU A 216 -16.71 -0.47 -18.19
N ASN A 217 -15.94 -0.94 -17.21
CA ASN A 217 -14.71 -0.26 -16.80
C ASN A 217 -13.81 -0.05 -18.03
N LEU A 218 -13.05 1.05 -18.07
CA LEU A 218 -12.28 1.51 -19.23
C LEU A 218 -11.42 0.40 -19.86
N LEU A 219 -10.83 -0.44 -19.02
CA LEU A 219 -10.06 -1.61 -19.42
C LEU A 219 -10.90 -2.67 -20.14
N TRP A 220 -12.06 -3.04 -19.56
CA TRP A 220 -12.97 -4.02 -20.15
C TRP A 220 -13.65 -3.47 -21.41
N GLY A 221 -13.90 -2.17 -21.46
CA GLY A 221 -14.38 -1.47 -22.63
C GLY A 221 -13.39 -1.54 -23.79
N ALA A 222 -12.12 -1.18 -23.55
CA ALA A 222 -11.05 -1.28 -24.54
C ALA A 222 -10.84 -2.72 -25.02
N PHE A 223 -10.93 -3.68 -24.09
CA PHE A 223 -10.85 -5.10 -24.43
C PHE A 223 -12.03 -5.55 -25.32
N ALA A 224 -13.26 -5.17 -24.98
CA ALA A 224 -14.45 -5.51 -25.76
C ALA A 224 -14.39 -4.93 -27.19
N ILE A 225 -13.95 -3.68 -27.34
CA ILE A 225 -13.73 -3.08 -28.68
C ILE A 225 -12.66 -3.86 -29.46
N SER A 226 -11.58 -4.26 -28.79
CA SER A 226 -10.54 -5.09 -29.41
C SER A 226 -11.08 -6.45 -29.86
N LEU A 227 -12.05 -7.00 -29.13
CA LEU A 227 -12.73 -8.26 -29.45
C LEU A 227 -13.72 -8.11 -30.62
N ILE A 228 -14.38 -6.96 -30.74
CA ILE A 228 -15.18 -6.62 -31.93
C ILE A 228 -14.30 -6.53 -33.18
N LEU A 229 -13.07 -6.03 -33.04
CA LEU A 229 -12.08 -5.94 -34.11
C LEU A 229 -11.42 -7.29 -34.47
N TRP A 230 -11.82 -8.40 -33.83
CA TRP A 230 -11.24 -9.74 -34.03
C TRP A 230 -11.08 -10.18 -35.48
N PRO A 231 -12.04 -9.93 -36.39
CA PRO A 231 -11.90 -10.30 -37.80
C PRO A 231 -10.71 -9.62 -38.49
N PHE A 232 -10.36 -8.40 -38.08
CA PHE A 232 -9.31 -7.56 -38.68
C PHE A 232 -7.92 -7.76 -38.05
N LEU A 233 -7.83 -8.59 -37.01
CA LEU A 233 -6.59 -8.87 -36.28
C LEU A 233 -5.74 -9.97 -36.94
N ARG A 234 -4.42 -9.78 -36.94
CA ARG A 234 -3.46 -10.81 -37.41
C ARG A 234 -3.39 -11.99 -36.42
N ARG A 235 -2.99 -13.18 -36.88
CA ARG A 235 -2.83 -14.38 -36.01
C ARG A 235 -2.02 -14.12 -34.73
N ARG A 236 -0.92 -13.35 -34.83
CA ARG A 236 -0.08 -12.97 -33.68
C ARG A 236 -0.80 -12.03 -32.70
N GLU A 237 -1.58 -11.08 -33.21
CA GLU A 237 -2.34 -10.12 -32.39
C GLU A 237 -3.52 -10.81 -31.68
N ARG A 238 -4.17 -11.80 -32.33
CA ARG A 238 -5.20 -12.64 -31.71
C ARG A 238 -4.65 -13.47 -30.55
N GLY A 239 -3.47 -14.07 -30.72
CA GLY A 239 -2.80 -14.80 -29.64
C GLY A 239 -2.48 -13.91 -28.43
N ALA A 240 -1.96 -12.70 -28.69
CA ALA A 240 -1.67 -11.73 -27.62
C ALA A 240 -2.94 -11.20 -26.92
N LEU A 241 -4.05 -11.02 -27.65
CA LEU A 241 -5.36 -10.67 -27.06
C LEU A 241 -5.89 -11.79 -26.17
N PHE A 242 -5.77 -13.04 -26.59
CA PHE A 242 -6.20 -14.18 -25.79
C PHE A 242 -5.36 -14.34 -24.52
N LEU A 243 -4.03 -14.17 -24.62
CA LEU A 243 -3.15 -14.16 -23.45
C LEU A 243 -3.50 -13.01 -22.48
N SER A 244 -3.78 -11.82 -23.03
CA SER A 244 -4.24 -10.67 -22.24
C SER A 244 -5.56 -10.95 -21.51
N LEU A 245 -6.49 -11.69 -22.13
CA LEU A 245 -7.74 -12.12 -21.48
C LEU A 245 -7.47 -13.04 -20.30
N LEU A 246 -6.63 -14.06 -20.50
CA LEU A 246 -6.27 -15.01 -19.44
C LEU A 246 -5.65 -14.27 -18.25
N LEU A 247 -4.68 -13.39 -18.52
CA LEU A 247 -4.04 -12.57 -17.49
C LEU A 247 -5.04 -11.68 -16.75
N LEU A 248 -5.99 -11.07 -17.47
CA LEU A 248 -7.02 -10.25 -16.86
C LEU A 248 -7.93 -11.04 -15.92
N VAL A 249 -8.42 -12.18 -16.37
CA VAL A 249 -9.31 -13.03 -15.56
C VAL A 249 -8.57 -13.52 -14.31
N THR A 250 -7.31 -13.93 -14.44
CA THR A 250 -6.51 -14.37 -13.29
C THR A 250 -6.23 -13.23 -12.31
N LEU A 251 -5.97 -12.01 -12.79
CA LEU A 251 -5.63 -10.87 -11.93
C LEU A 251 -6.85 -10.22 -11.27
N VAL A 252 -8.03 -10.32 -11.87
CA VAL A 252 -9.29 -9.84 -11.28
C VAL A 252 -9.84 -10.82 -10.24
N SER A 253 -9.49 -12.10 -10.37
CA SER A 253 -9.90 -13.14 -9.40
C SER A 253 -8.99 -13.25 -8.18
N LEU A 254 -7.90 -12.46 -8.15
CA LEU A 254 -6.88 -12.43 -7.10
C LEU A 254 -7.10 -11.23 -6.16
#